data_AF-A0A928FDG3-F1
#
_entry.id   AF-A0A928FDG3-F1
#
_cell.length_a   1.000
_cell.length_b   1.000
_cell.length_c   1.000
_cell.angle_alpha   90.00
_cell.angle_beta   90.00
_cell.angle_gamma   90.00
#
_symmetry.space_group_name_H-M   'P 1'
#
loop_
_entity.id
_entity.type
_entity.pdbx_description
1 polymer ?
#
loop_
_entity_poly.entity_id
_entity_poly.type
_entity_poly.pdbx_seq_one_letter_code
_entity_poly.pdbx_strand_id
1 'polypeptide(L)'
;MDLRLRRIGFCVNDIKKGAYTYMKKTLAFVSIFILSLFSLTGCGKTAGKSSSITVIYGVIALLSAIILIGFLVREKKKYTWFSLLFFLVFIVNLSYFWLSVSNTLGMALMANRIAYLGSTFLPMTMLFIILDSTNTTYPKWLSPALSAFGAIVFLITASQGIFSFYYSSVELDTSLGYSFLVKEYGPLHLLYSVYLIGYFAVMVGFIILAITKKKTDSPSHAVVLVCSVLANIGVWTLGKTWDIEFEFLSVSYLISELFLIGLHTLISENEKLKALIKEKESVPMPIAVTAPASESIPASKVDSEKLDAFLKGIEELTNTEKLIFDAYIAHSSTKEIMASLNIKENTLKFHNKNIYGKLGVSSRKQLQEIHSIIASQNNDKTE
;
A
#
# COMPACT_ATOMS: atom_id res chain seq x y z
N MET A 1 -25.47 -0.88 18.43
CA MET A 1 -24.00 -0.76 18.41
C MET A 1 -23.32 -1.90 17.61
N ASP A 2 -23.76 -3.15 17.79
CA ASP A 2 -23.12 -4.37 17.22
C ASP A 2 -23.16 -4.49 15.67
N LEU A 3 -24.27 -4.14 15.01
CA LEU A 3 -24.37 -4.15 13.54
C LEU A 3 -23.45 -3.14 12.85
N ARG A 4 -23.16 -2.01 13.50
CA ARG A 4 -22.30 -0.95 12.93
C ARG A 4 -20.83 -1.34 12.99
N LEU A 5 -20.38 -1.91 14.12
CA LEU A 5 -19.03 -2.45 14.27
C LEU A 5 -18.78 -3.68 13.38
N ARG A 6 -19.78 -4.56 13.21
CA ARG A 6 -19.70 -5.66 12.22
C ARG A 6 -19.55 -5.15 10.80
N ARG A 7 -20.28 -4.11 10.40
CA ARG A 7 -20.20 -3.55 9.04
C ARG A 7 -18.85 -2.87 8.77
N ILE A 8 -18.27 -2.21 9.78
CA ILE A 8 -16.91 -1.66 9.69
C ILE A 8 -15.86 -2.79 9.63
N GLY A 9 -15.98 -3.81 10.48
CA GLY A 9 -15.09 -4.97 10.45
C GLY A 9 -15.16 -5.76 9.13
N PHE A 10 -16.35 -5.87 8.55
CA PHE A 10 -16.55 -6.46 7.21
C PHE A 10 -15.87 -5.62 6.13
N CYS A 11 -16.04 -4.30 6.14
CA CYS A 11 -15.41 -3.38 5.19
C CYS A 11 -13.87 -3.40 5.31
N VAL A 12 -13.32 -3.44 6.53
CA VAL A 12 -11.88 -3.60 6.78
C VAL A 12 -11.35 -4.92 6.22
N ASN A 13 -12.09 -6.02 6.41
CA ASN A 13 -11.69 -7.33 5.90
C ASN A 13 -11.76 -7.41 4.38
N ASP A 14 -12.76 -6.78 3.76
CA ASP A 14 -12.88 -6.70 2.30
C ASP A 14 -11.74 -5.88 1.68
N ILE A 15 -11.34 -4.76 2.30
CA ILE A 15 -10.18 -3.96 1.85
C ILE A 15 -8.90 -4.79 1.95
N LYS A 16 -8.67 -5.49 3.07
CA LYS A 16 -7.50 -6.37 3.22
C LYS A 16 -7.48 -7.48 2.16
N LYS A 17 -8.64 -8.07 1.88
CA LYS A 17 -8.79 -9.14 0.88
C LYS A 17 -8.60 -8.60 -0.54
N GLY A 18 -9.11 -7.41 -0.84
CA GLY A 18 -8.91 -6.69 -2.09
C GLY A 18 -7.44 -6.35 -2.34
N ALA A 19 -6.77 -5.76 -1.35
CA ALA A 19 -5.34 -5.44 -1.39
C ALA A 19 -4.45 -6.68 -1.60
N TYR A 20 -4.74 -7.77 -0.88
CA TYR A 20 -4.03 -9.03 -1.05
C TYR A 20 -4.24 -9.61 -2.45
N THR A 21 -5.48 -9.57 -2.95
CA THR A 21 -5.81 -10.03 -4.30
C THR A 21 -5.12 -9.19 -5.37
N TYR A 22 -5.08 -7.86 -5.19
CA TYR A 22 -4.34 -6.95 -6.05
C TYR A 22 -2.86 -7.28 -6.06
N MET A 23 -2.21 -7.37 -4.90
CA MET A 23 -0.77 -7.72 -4.81
C MET A 23 -0.48 -9.07 -5.49
N LYS A 24 -1.31 -10.09 -5.25
CA LYS A 24 -1.14 -11.41 -5.87
C LYS A 24 -1.25 -11.32 -7.40
N LYS A 25 -2.21 -10.57 -7.92
CA LYS A 25 -2.37 -10.34 -9.37
C LYS A 25 -1.18 -9.55 -9.95
N THR A 26 -0.74 -8.49 -9.26
CA THR A 26 0.40 -7.68 -9.68
C THR A 26 1.69 -8.51 -9.71
N LEU A 27 1.97 -9.30 -8.67
CA LEU A 27 3.11 -10.20 -8.62
C LEU A 27 3.07 -11.26 -9.73
N ALA A 28 1.89 -11.86 -9.98
CA ALA A 28 1.73 -12.81 -11.08
C ALA A 28 1.95 -12.15 -12.45
N PHE A 29 1.38 -10.97 -12.67
CA PHE A 29 1.57 -10.21 -13.90
C PHE A 29 3.03 -9.81 -14.10
N VAL A 30 3.69 -9.27 -13.07
CA VAL A 30 5.12 -8.93 -13.12
C VAL A 30 5.97 -10.15 -13.43
N SER A 31 5.68 -11.31 -12.82
CA SER A 31 6.41 -12.54 -13.08
C SER A 31 6.24 -13.01 -14.53
N ILE A 32 5.01 -13.00 -15.05
CA ILE A 32 4.72 -13.35 -16.46
C ILE A 32 5.37 -12.35 -17.41
N PHE A 33 5.32 -11.05 -17.10
CA PHE A 33 5.90 -9.99 -17.91
C PHE A 33 7.43 -10.13 -17.99
N ILE A 34 8.10 -10.34 -16.86
CA ILE A 34 9.55 -10.60 -16.81
C ILE A 34 9.89 -11.88 -17.59
N LEU A 35 9.16 -12.97 -17.39
CA LEU A 35 9.38 -14.23 -18.11
C LEU A 35 9.18 -14.06 -19.63
N SER A 36 8.19 -13.27 -20.04
CA SER A 36 7.95 -12.96 -21.46
C SER A 36 9.07 -12.12 -22.07
N LEU A 37 9.60 -11.15 -21.32
CA LEU A 37 10.77 -10.35 -21.71
C LEU A 37 12.03 -11.22 -21.81
N PHE A 38 12.25 -12.13 -20.87
CA PHE A 38 13.35 -13.11 -20.94
C PHE A 38 13.23 -14.03 -22.15
N SER A 39 12.02 -14.44 -22.49
CA SER A 39 11.75 -15.28 -23.68
C SER A 39 11.98 -14.52 -24.99
N LEU A 40 11.74 -13.21 -24.98
CA LEU A 40 11.97 -12.33 -26.13
C LEU A 40 13.44 -11.94 -26.29
N THR A 41 14.17 -11.76 -25.19
CA THR A 41 15.61 -11.40 -25.18
C THR A 41 16.54 -12.60 -25.38
N GLY A 42 16.04 -13.84 -25.26
CA GLY A 42 16.71 -15.04 -25.73
C GLY A 42 18.06 -15.29 -25.06
N CYS A 43 18.08 -16.07 -23.98
CA CYS A 43 19.30 -16.72 -23.52
C CYS A 43 19.70 -17.79 -24.57
N GLY A 44 20.38 -17.38 -25.64
CA GLY A 44 20.77 -18.27 -26.73
C GLY A 44 21.39 -17.53 -27.89
N LYS A 45 22.67 -17.82 -28.15
CA LYS A 45 23.44 -17.41 -29.33
C LYS A 45 22.75 -17.92 -30.61
N THR A 46 21.74 -17.22 -31.12
CA THR A 46 21.20 -17.45 -32.47
C THR A 46 20.90 -16.12 -33.13
N ALA A 47 21.66 -15.85 -34.18
CA ALA A 47 21.82 -14.58 -34.90
C ALA A 47 20.60 -14.14 -35.76
N GLY A 48 19.39 -14.11 -35.18
CA GLY A 48 18.17 -13.85 -35.97
C GLY A 48 17.11 -12.93 -35.35
N LYS A 49 17.35 -12.27 -34.21
CA LYS A 49 16.33 -11.41 -33.55
C LYS A 49 16.86 -10.01 -33.18
N SER A 50 17.30 -9.25 -34.18
CA SER A 50 17.75 -7.86 -34.02
C SER A 50 16.61 -6.85 -33.87
N SER A 51 15.47 -7.04 -34.54
CA SER A 51 14.31 -6.11 -34.47
C SER A 51 13.47 -6.23 -33.18
N SER A 52 13.74 -7.21 -32.33
CA SER A 52 12.89 -7.48 -31.15
C SER A 52 13.11 -6.47 -30.01
N ILE A 53 14.33 -5.95 -29.81
CA ILE A 53 14.66 -5.07 -28.67
C ILE A 53 14.07 -3.67 -28.85
N THR A 54 14.19 -3.08 -30.03
CA THR A 54 13.55 -1.79 -30.36
C THR A 54 12.03 -1.84 -30.15
N VAL A 55 11.40 -2.95 -30.56
CA VAL A 55 9.97 -3.18 -30.32
C VAL A 55 9.66 -3.28 -28.83
N ILE A 56 10.49 -3.95 -28.04
CA ILE A 56 10.35 -4.02 -26.58
C ILE A 56 10.40 -2.61 -25.96
N TYR A 57 11.39 -1.79 -26.30
CA TYR A 57 11.45 -0.41 -25.80
C TYR A 57 10.23 0.42 -26.21
N GLY A 58 9.75 0.26 -27.45
CA GLY A 58 8.54 0.92 -27.92
C GLY A 58 7.29 0.51 -27.15
N VAL A 59 7.13 -0.80 -26.87
CA VAL A 59 6.02 -1.33 -26.05
C VAL A 59 6.12 -0.81 -24.61
N ILE A 60 7.30 -0.81 -24.00
CA ILE A 60 7.50 -0.29 -22.64
C ILE A 60 7.16 1.21 -22.58
N ALA A 61 7.63 2.00 -23.55
CA ALA A 61 7.31 3.42 -23.65
C ALA A 61 5.80 3.66 -23.77
N LEU A 62 5.11 2.90 -24.63
CA LEU A 62 3.66 2.98 -24.79
C LEU A 62 2.90 2.58 -23.52
N LEU A 63 3.32 1.51 -22.84
CA LEU A 63 2.73 1.09 -21.57
C LEU A 63 2.89 2.16 -20.48
N SER A 64 4.09 2.74 -20.35
CA SER A 64 4.32 3.83 -19.39
C SER A 64 3.48 5.07 -19.70
N ALA A 65 3.24 5.38 -20.98
CA ALA A 65 2.33 6.46 -21.39
C ALA A 65 0.87 6.17 -20.99
N ILE A 66 0.39 4.94 -21.21
CA ILE A 66 -0.98 4.53 -20.82
C ILE A 66 -1.14 4.62 -19.30
N ILE A 67 -0.15 4.16 -18.54
CA ILE A 67 -0.16 4.23 -17.08
C ILE A 67 -0.19 5.69 -16.60
N LEU A 68 0.66 6.55 -17.16
CA LEU A 68 0.67 7.98 -16.86
C LEU A 68 -0.69 8.63 -17.13
N ILE A 69 -1.25 8.44 -18.33
CA ILE A 69 -2.55 8.99 -18.71
C ILE A 69 -3.66 8.46 -17.79
N GLY A 70 -3.67 7.15 -17.53
CA GLY A 70 -4.63 6.52 -16.61
C GLY A 70 -4.55 7.10 -15.21
N PHE A 71 -3.34 7.36 -14.70
CA PHE A 71 -3.12 7.99 -13.41
C PHE A 71 -3.62 9.44 -13.40
N LEU A 72 -3.28 10.26 -14.40
CA LEU A 72 -3.68 11.67 -14.49
C LEU A 72 -5.19 11.85 -14.68
N VAL A 73 -5.85 10.98 -15.45
CA VAL A 73 -7.31 11.01 -15.63
C VAL A 73 -8.03 10.64 -14.33
N ARG A 74 -7.50 9.65 -13.61
CA ARG A 74 -8.05 9.21 -12.33
C ARG A 74 -7.85 10.25 -11.22
N GLU A 75 -6.67 10.85 -11.15
CA GLU A 75 -6.25 11.70 -10.04
C GLU A 75 -6.08 13.15 -10.47
N LYS A 76 -7.06 14.00 -10.10
CA LYS A 76 -7.11 15.35 -10.68
C LYS A 76 -6.10 16.34 -10.09
N LYS A 77 -5.73 16.31 -8.80
CA LYS A 77 -4.76 17.28 -8.20
C LYS A 77 -4.02 16.87 -6.88
N LYS A 78 -4.26 15.69 -6.28
CA LYS A 78 -3.83 15.44 -4.88
C LYS A 78 -2.41 14.87 -4.70
N TYR A 79 -1.79 14.30 -5.74
CA TYR A 79 -0.58 13.47 -5.59
C TYR A 79 0.59 13.92 -6.48
N THR A 80 1.16 15.10 -6.21
CA THR A 80 2.21 15.72 -7.03
C THR A 80 3.42 14.82 -7.26
N TRP A 81 3.94 14.14 -6.23
CA TRP A 81 5.12 13.29 -6.36
C TRP A 81 4.86 12.03 -7.17
N PHE A 82 3.68 11.43 -7.03
CA PHE A 82 3.27 10.32 -7.90
C PHE A 82 3.20 10.79 -9.36
N SER A 83 2.49 11.89 -9.64
CA SER A 83 2.40 12.45 -11.00
C SER A 83 3.77 12.72 -11.61
N LEU A 84 4.70 13.31 -10.83
CA LEU A 84 6.07 13.55 -11.28
C LEU A 84 6.82 12.25 -11.54
N LEU A 85 6.68 11.23 -10.68
CA LEU A 85 7.30 9.92 -10.90
C LEU A 85 6.80 9.25 -12.19
N PHE A 86 5.48 9.15 -12.41
CA PHE A 86 4.92 8.55 -13.63
C PHE A 86 5.38 9.31 -14.89
N PHE A 87 5.45 10.65 -14.80
CA PHE A 87 5.95 11.46 -15.90
C PHE A 87 7.43 11.18 -16.20
N LEU A 88 8.28 11.11 -15.17
CA LEU A 88 9.70 10.80 -15.34
C LEU A 88 9.91 9.39 -15.90
N VAL A 89 9.19 8.38 -15.42
CA VAL A 89 9.27 7.01 -15.96
C VAL A 89 8.90 6.98 -17.44
N PHE A 90 7.84 7.68 -17.84
CA PHE A 90 7.47 7.80 -19.26
C PHE A 90 8.60 8.45 -20.08
N ILE A 91 9.15 9.57 -19.62
CA ILE A 91 10.25 10.27 -20.31
C ILE A 91 11.49 9.38 -20.44
N VAL A 92 11.86 8.63 -19.40
CA VAL A 92 13.00 7.69 -19.46
C VAL A 92 12.74 6.58 -20.48
N ASN A 93 11.58 5.93 -20.44
CA ASN A 93 11.29 4.84 -21.35
C ASN A 93 11.17 5.30 -22.80
N LEU A 94 10.59 6.48 -23.02
CA LEU A 94 10.58 7.12 -24.33
C LEU A 94 12.01 7.41 -24.82
N SER A 95 12.92 7.81 -23.93
CA SER A 95 14.31 8.05 -24.28
C SER A 95 15.08 6.78 -24.64
N TYR A 96 14.81 5.64 -23.99
CA TYR A 96 15.40 4.36 -24.39
C TYR A 96 14.91 3.89 -25.75
N PHE A 97 13.62 4.08 -26.05
CA PHE A 97 13.10 3.84 -27.39
C PHE A 97 13.77 4.75 -28.41
N TRP A 98 13.86 6.05 -28.14
CA TRP A 98 14.53 7.00 -29.02
C TRP A 98 16.00 6.64 -29.25
N LEU A 99 16.71 6.21 -28.21
CA LEU A 99 18.08 5.71 -28.31
C LEU A 99 18.15 4.52 -29.27
N SER A 100 17.26 3.54 -29.13
CA SER A 100 17.26 2.30 -29.94
C SER A 100 17.04 2.50 -31.44
N VAL A 101 16.45 3.64 -31.85
CA VAL A 101 16.19 4.00 -33.26
C VAL A 101 17.15 5.08 -33.79
N SER A 102 18.15 5.47 -33.02
CA SER A 102 19.03 6.60 -33.35
C SER A 102 20.10 6.25 -34.39
N ASN A 103 20.01 6.85 -35.57
CA ASN A 103 20.98 6.60 -36.67
C ASN A 103 22.32 7.36 -36.55
N THR A 104 22.47 8.27 -35.59
CA THR A 104 23.69 9.07 -35.41
C THR A 104 24.08 9.16 -33.95
N LEU A 105 25.39 9.27 -33.71
CA LEU A 105 25.92 9.41 -32.35
C LEU A 105 25.31 10.61 -31.61
N GLY A 106 25.09 11.73 -32.31
CA GLY A 106 24.46 12.92 -31.73
C GLY A 106 23.02 12.67 -31.24
N MET A 107 22.19 11.98 -32.03
CA MET A 107 20.84 11.61 -31.61
C MET A 107 20.86 10.64 -30.43
N ALA A 108 21.73 9.63 -30.49
CA ALA A 108 21.88 8.66 -29.42
C ALA A 108 22.33 9.31 -28.11
N LEU A 109 23.31 10.22 -28.15
CA LEU A 109 23.77 10.97 -26.98
C LEU A 109 22.66 11.86 -26.41
N MET A 110 21.82 12.48 -27.26
CA MET A 110 20.70 13.29 -26.80
C MET A 110 19.62 12.45 -26.10
N ALA A 111 19.26 11.31 -26.69
CA ALA A 111 18.34 10.36 -26.09
C ALA A 111 18.89 9.87 -24.72
N ASN A 112 20.17 9.51 -24.66
CA ASN A 112 20.78 9.05 -23.42
C ASN A 112 20.90 10.17 -22.35
N ARG A 113 21.04 11.44 -22.74
CA ARG A 113 20.94 12.58 -21.80
C ARG A 113 19.55 12.67 -21.18
N ILE A 114 18.49 12.46 -21.96
CA ILE A 114 17.12 12.46 -21.45
C ILE A 114 16.89 11.26 -20.51
N ALA A 115 17.49 10.10 -20.81
CA ALA A 115 17.47 8.95 -19.92
C ALA A 115 18.07 9.29 -18.54
N TYR A 116 19.20 10.01 -18.51
CA TYR A 116 19.80 10.49 -17.27
C TYR A 116 18.96 11.51 -16.53
N LEU A 117 18.26 12.39 -17.25
CA LEU A 117 17.37 13.38 -16.63
C LEU A 117 16.32 12.66 -15.77
N GLY A 118 15.59 11.71 -16.37
CA GLY A 118 14.55 11.03 -15.64
C GLY A 118 15.09 10.08 -14.55
N SER A 119 16.13 9.30 -14.85
CA SER A 119 16.72 8.36 -13.88
C SER A 119 17.37 9.04 -12.67
N THR A 120 17.90 10.26 -12.81
CA THR A 120 18.49 11.00 -11.67
C THR A 120 17.43 11.45 -10.68
N PHE A 121 16.25 11.88 -11.14
CA PHE A 121 15.19 12.39 -10.28
C PHE A 121 14.23 11.29 -9.78
N LEU A 122 14.20 10.11 -10.40
CA LEU A 122 13.34 9.00 -9.98
C LEU A 122 13.57 8.52 -8.52
N PRO A 123 14.82 8.30 -8.05
CA PRO A 123 15.07 7.93 -6.65
C PRO A 123 14.58 8.99 -5.67
N MET A 124 14.71 10.28 -6.04
CA MET A 124 14.24 11.39 -5.23
C MET A 124 12.71 11.41 -5.14
N THR A 125 12.01 11.29 -6.26
CA THR A 125 10.54 11.28 -6.26
C THR A 125 9.99 10.07 -5.50
N MET A 126 10.64 8.90 -5.64
CA MET A 126 10.29 7.70 -4.87
C MET A 126 10.49 7.89 -3.36
N LEU A 127 11.59 8.53 -2.95
CA LEU A 127 11.81 8.88 -1.54
C LEU A 127 10.68 9.76 -0.99
N PHE A 128 10.28 10.80 -1.72
CA PHE A 128 9.18 11.66 -1.28
C PHE A 128 7.83 10.94 -1.23
N ILE A 129 7.56 10.02 -2.16
CA ILE A 129 6.37 9.15 -2.09
C ILE A 129 6.40 8.30 -0.82
N ILE A 130 7.55 7.75 -0.42
CA ILE A 130 7.70 6.97 0.82
C ILE A 130 7.48 7.87 2.06
N LEU A 131 8.05 9.08 2.06
CA LEU A 131 7.89 10.02 3.17
C LEU A 131 6.41 10.45 3.32
N ASP A 132 5.75 10.81 2.23
CA ASP A 132 4.35 11.23 2.22
C ASP A 132 3.40 10.07 2.57
N SER A 133 3.61 8.88 1.98
CA SER A 133 2.79 7.71 2.30
C SER A 133 2.87 7.29 3.76
N THR A 134 4.02 7.52 4.41
CA THR A 134 4.22 7.21 5.83
C THR A 134 3.90 8.39 6.76
N ASN A 135 3.33 9.50 6.25
CA ASN A 135 3.08 10.73 7.01
C ASN A 135 4.31 11.20 7.79
N THR A 136 5.49 11.11 7.17
CA THR A 136 6.74 11.57 7.76
C THR A 136 6.97 13.03 7.40
N THR A 137 6.98 13.90 8.40
CA THR A 137 7.26 15.31 8.21
C THR A 137 8.74 15.52 7.87
N TYR A 138 8.99 16.44 6.95
CA TYR A 138 10.33 16.84 6.53
C TYR A 138 10.35 18.36 6.29
N PRO A 139 11.52 19.01 6.42
CA PRO A 139 11.59 20.45 6.25
C PRO A 139 11.41 20.84 4.78
N LYS A 140 10.77 21.99 4.53
CA LYS A 140 10.44 22.47 3.17
C LYS A 140 11.67 22.68 2.27
N TRP A 141 12.84 22.92 2.86
CA TRP A 141 14.10 23.09 2.11
C TRP A 141 14.68 21.76 1.59
N LEU A 142 14.25 20.61 2.11
CA LEU A 142 14.80 19.31 1.72
C LEU A 142 14.55 19.00 0.24
N SER A 143 13.33 19.26 -0.24
CA SER A 143 12.96 19.05 -1.65
C SER A 143 13.82 19.88 -2.63
N PRO A 144 13.92 21.21 -2.50
CA PRO A 144 14.78 21.99 -3.39
C PRO A 144 16.27 21.67 -3.20
N ALA A 145 16.73 21.31 -2.00
CA ALA A 145 18.13 20.89 -1.80
C ALA A 145 18.46 19.59 -2.52
N LEU A 146 17.63 18.54 -2.38
CA LEU A 146 17.81 17.28 -3.10
C LEU A 146 17.63 17.47 -4.62
N SER A 147 16.72 18.36 -5.05
CA SER A 147 16.57 18.70 -6.47
C SER A 147 17.81 19.39 -7.02
N ALA A 148 18.42 20.32 -6.28
CA ALA A 148 19.66 20.99 -6.68
C ALA A 148 20.83 20.00 -6.74
N PHE A 149 20.93 19.10 -5.75
CA PHE A 149 21.93 18.03 -5.77
C PHE A 149 21.74 17.08 -6.96
N GLY A 150 20.50 16.66 -7.22
CA GLY A 150 20.14 15.87 -8.40
C GLY A 150 20.46 16.60 -9.71
N ALA A 151 20.25 17.91 -9.79
CA ALA A 151 20.62 18.71 -10.96
C ALA A 151 22.13 18.73 -11.19
N ILE A 152 22.95 18.84 -10.14
CA ILE A 152 24.41 18.75 -10.24
C ILE A 152 24.83 17.37 -10.77
N VAL A 153 24.30 16.29 -10.19
CA VAL A 153 24.57 14.92 -10.65
C VAL A 153 24.14 14.75 -12.11
N PHE A 154 22.95 15.23 -12.47
CA PHE A 154 22.44 15.21 -13.82
C PHE A 154 23.40 15.91 -14.79
N LEU A 155 23.85 17.13 -14.49
CA LEU A 155 24.78 17.87 -15.35
C LEU A 155 26.10 17.11 -15.57
N ILE A 156 26.62 16.45 -14.53
CA ILE A 156 27.81 15.60 -14.64
C ILE A 156 27.52 14.40 -15.55
N THR A 157 26.42 13.66 -15.33
CA THR A 157 26.08 12.48 -16.15
C THR A 157 25.72 12.83 -17.60
N ALA A 158 25.06 13.96 -17.83
CA ALA A 158 24.62 14.44 -19.14
C ALA A 158 25.75 15.10 -19.96
N SER A 159 26.92 15.34 -19.36
CA SER A 159 28.11 15.91 -20.01
C SER A 159 28.78 15.00 -21.04
N GLN A 160 28.25 13.80 -21.24
CA GLN A 160 28.71 12.82 -22.22
C GLN A 160 28.88 13.42 -23.64
N GLY A 161 30.03 13.14 -24.26
CA GLY A 161 30.42 13.69 -25.56
C GLY A 161 30.85 15.16 -25.55
N ILE A 162 30.89 15.81 -24.37
CA ILE A 162 31.42 17.17 -24.18
C ILE A 162 32.66 17.13 -23.30
N PHE A 163 32.55 16.47 -22.13
CA PHE A 163 33.65 16.30 -21.18
C PHE A 163 33.88 14.81 -20.89
N SER A 164 35.14 14.44 -20.65
CA SER A 164 35.56 13.07 -20.35
C SER A 164 35.41 12.67 -18.87
N PHE A 165 34.71 13.48 -18.07
CA PHE A 165 34.58 13.24 -16.62
C PHE A 165 33.74 12.02 -16.29
N TYR A 166 32.59 11.86 -16.95
CA TYR A 166 31.65 10.77 -16.67
C TYR A 166 31.86 9.57 -17.62
N TYR A 167 32.05 9.84 -18.91
CA TYR A 167 32.48 8.86 -19.90
C TYR A 167 33.77 9.32 -20.57
N SER A 168 34.76 8.44 -20.61
CA SER A 168 36.04 8.70 -21.30
C SER A 168 35.86 8.70 -22.81
N SER A 169 35.09 7.74 -23.32
CA SER A 169 34.70 7.62 -24.73
C SER A 169 33.28 7.07 -24.84
N VAL A 170 32.59 7.44 -25.91
CA VAL A 170 31.24 6.96 -26.21
C VAL A 170 31.13 6.74 -27.72
N GLU A 171 30.83 5.51 -28.11
CA GLU A 171 30.66 5.11 -29.50
C GLU A 171 29.24 4.59 -29.72
N LEU A 172 28.72 4.82 -30.93
CA LEU A 172 27.43 4.28 -31.34
C LEU A 172 27.67 2.94 -32.04
N ASP A 173 27.10 1.88 -31.50
CA ASP A 173 27.08 0.57 -32.16
C ASP A 173 25.65 0.25 -32.62
N THR A 174 25.57 -0.35 -33.80
CA THR A 174 24.34 -0.82 -34.45
C THR A 174 24.45 -2.28 -34.92
N SER A 175 25.50 -2.99 -34.50
CA SER A 175 25.83 -4.37 -34.90
C SER A 175 24.72 -5.39 -34.61
N LEU A 176 23.93 -5.16 -33.55
CA LEU A 176 22.79 -6.00 -33.18
C LEU A 176 21.45 -5.56 -33.80
N GLY A 177 21.47 -4.65 -34.78
CA GLY A 177 20.31 -4.14 -35.51
C GLY A 177 19.33 -3.30 -34.67
N TYR A 178 19.79 -2.82 -33.52
CA TYR A 178 19.26 -1.68 -32.77
C TYR A 178 20.44 -0.80 -32.37
N SER A 179 20.17 0.47 -32.05
CA SER A 179 21.20 1.43 -31.69
C SER A 179 21.45 1.43 -30.18
N PHE A 180 22.71 1.27 -29.77
CA PHE A 180 23.12 1.37 -28.38
C PHE A 180 24.48 2.06 -28.25
N LEU A 181 24.78 2.53 -27.05
CA LEU A 181 26.04 3.23 -26.78
C LEU A 181 27.01 2.29 -26.09
N VAL A 182 28.17 2.08 -26.71
CA VAL A 182 29.34 1.47 -26.09
C VAL A 182 30.08 2.57 -25.34
N LYS A 183 30.28 2.38 -24.03
CA LYS A 183 30.68 3.46 -23.11
C LYS A 183 31.93 3.03 -22.33
N GLU A 184 32.99 3.82 -22.40
CA GLU A 184 34.12 3.68 -21.48
C GLU A 184 33.94 4.61 -20.28
N TYR A 185 33.98 4.05 -19.08
CA TYR A 185 33.68 4.80 -17.86
C TYR A 185 34.82 5.75 -17.48
N GLY A 186 34.45 7.01 -17.21
CA GLY A 186 35.35 8.03 -16.69
C GLY A 186 35.49 7.99 -15.16
N PRO A 187 36.35 8.84 -14.58
CA PRO A 187 36.62 8.87 -13.14
C PRO A 187 35.38 9.15 -12.28
N LEU A 188 34.45 9.98 -12.77
CA LEU A 188 33.23 10.33 -12.05
C LEU A 188 32.09 9.32 -12.27
N HIS A 189 32.29 8.25 -13.03
CA HIS A 189 31.24 7.25 -13.22
C HIS A 189 30.79 6.61 -11.89
N LEU A 190 31.71 6.46 -10.93
CA LEU A 190 31.40 5.94 -9.59
C LEU A 190 30.39 6.82 -8.83
N LEU A 191 30.35 8.13 -9.10
CA LEU A 191 29.49 9.10 -8.42
C LEU A 191 28.01 8.69 -8.54
N TYR A 192 27.57 8.26 -9.72
CA TYR A 192 26.19 7.85 -9.95
C TYR A 192 25.82 6.58 -9.17
N SER A 193 26.76 5.63 -9.06
CA SER A 193 26.53 4.41 -8.27
C SER A 193 26.39 4.73 -6.77
N VAL A 194 27.27 5.60 -6.24
CA VAL A 194 27.19 6.05 -4.84
C VAL A 194 25.90 6.83 -4.60
N TYR A 195 25.51 7.71 -5.52
CA TYR A 195 24.26 8.46 -5.47
C TYR A 195 23.06 7.52 -5.34
N LEU A 196 22.95 6.51 -6.21
CA LEU A 196 21.83 5.59 -6.22
C LEU A 196 21.79 4.69 -4.98
N ILE A 197 22.94 4.13 -4.57
CA ILE A 197 23.06 3.33 -3.34
C ILE A 197 22.66 4.16 -2.11
N GLY A 198 23.04 5.43 -2.07
CA GLY A 198 22.64 6.37 -1.01
C GLY A 198 21.13 6.50 -0.92
N TYR A 199 20.44 6.72 -2.04
CA TYR A 199 18.98 6.76 -2.06
C TYR A 199 18.35 5.43 -1.63
N PHE A 200 18.87 4.29 -2.08
CA PHE A 200 18.36 2.98 -1.64
C PHE A 200 18.51 2.79 -0.14
N ALA A 201 19.68 3.10 0.44
CA ALA A 201 19.93 2.99 1.86
C ALA A 201 18.99 3.90 2.67
N VAL A 202 18.80 5.14 2.23
CA VAL A 202 17.88 6.10 2.88
C VAL A 202 16.43 5.61 2.81
N MET A 203 15.97 5.15 1.64
CA MET A 203 14.61 4.63 1.46
C MET A 203 14.36 3.40 2.34
N VAL A 204 15.28 2.42 2.34
CA VAL A 204 15.19 1.24 3.20
C VAL A 204 15.17 1.64 4.68
N GLY A 205 16.04 2.57 5.09
CA GLY A 205 16.07 3.12 6.44
C GLY A 205 14.73 3.74 6.86
N PHE A 206 14.14 4.59 6.01
CA PHE A 206 12.83 5.19 6.29
C PHE A 206 11.70 4.16 6.33
N ILE A 207 11.72 3.14 5.47
CA ILE A 207 10.73 2.06 5.51
C ILE A 207 10.84 1.27 6.82
N ILE A 208 12.06 0.88 7.24
CA ILE A 208 12.28 0.20 8.53
C ILE A 208 11.80 1.07 9.69
N LEU A 209 12.14 2.36 9.69
CA LEU A 209 11.69 3.30 10.71
C LEU A 209 10.17 3.45 10.72
N ALA A 210 9.52 3.50 9.55
CA ALA A 210 8.07 3.59 9.43
C ALA A 210 7.36 2.34 9.96
N ILE A 211 7.88 1.14 9.66
CA ILE A 211 7.35 -0.13 10.17
C ILE A 211 7.53 -0.21 11.69
N THR A 212 8.75 0.09 12.18
CA THR A 212 9.09 0.02 13.62
C THR A 212 8.25 1.01 14.44
N LYS A 213 8.05 2.23 13.91
CA LYS A 213 7.22 3.26 14.55
C LYS A 213 5.71 3.10 14.25
N LYS A 214 5.30 2.01 13.60
CA LYS A 214 3.90 1.73 13.23
C LYS A 214 3.21 2.89 12.46
N LYS A 215 3.97 3.58 11.62
CA LYS A 215 3.47 4.67 10.76
C LYS A 215 2.72 4.17 9.52
N THR A 216 2.82 2.88 9.22
CA THR A 216 2.08 2.25 8.12
C THR A 216 0.68 1.87 8.56
N ASP A 217 -0.33 2.30 7.80
CA ASP A 217 -1.76 2.03 8.11
C ASP A 217 -2.14 0.55 8.13
N SER A 218 -1.44 -0.29 7.36
CA SER A 218 -1.70 -1.73 7.27
C SER A 218 -0.44 -2.53 6.95
N PRO A 219 -0.39 -3.84 7.24
CA PRO A 219 0.72 -4.71 6.83
C PRO A 219 0.91 -4.71 5.30
N SER A 220 -0.17 -4.66 4.52
CA SER A 220 -0.11 -4.59 3.06
C SER A 220 0.58 -3.32 2.56
N HIS A 221 0.35 -2.18 3.23
CA HIS A 221 1.05 -0.93 2.92
C HIS A 221 2.57 -1.12 3.07
N ALA A 222 3.02 -1.64 4.21
CA ALA A 222 4.44 -1.92 4.45
C ALA A 222 5.03 -2.87 3.40
N VAL A 223 4.32 -3.95 3.06
CA VAL A 223 4.78 -4.94 2.05
C VAL A 223 4.95 -4.29 0.69
N VAL A 224 3.99 -3.48 0.23
CA VAL A 224 4.11 -2.81 -1.08
C VAL A 224 5.29 -1.84 -1.13
N LEU A 225 5.56 -1.10 -0.04
CA LEU A 225 6.73 -0.21 0.07
C LEU A 225 8.05 -0.99 0.01
N VAL A 226 8.16 -2.09 0.76
CA VAL A 226 9.35 -2.94 0.75
C VAL A 226 9.56 -3.55 -0.64
N CYS A 227 8.52 -4.11 -1.25
CA CYS A 227 8.59 -4.72 -2.57
C CYS A 227 8.97 -3.71 -3.66
N SER A 228 8.45 -2.48 -3.61
CA SER A 228 8.77 -1.47 -4.63
C SER A 228 10.25 -1.09 -4.61
N VAL A 229 10.86 -0.95 -3.42
CA VAL A 229 12.30 -0.62 -3.30
C VAL A 229 13.18 -1.83 -3.61
N LEU A 230 12.88 -3.00 -3.04
CA LEU A 230 13.69 -4.21 -3.25
C LEU A 230 13.67 -4.70 -4.70
N ALA A 231 12.57 -4.52 -5.43
CA ALA A 231 12.52 -4.86 -6.86
C ALA A 231 13.53 -4.03 -7.66
N ASN A 232 13.65 -2.72 -7.39
CA ASN A 232 14.64 -1.86 -8.06
C ASN A 232 16.06 -2.25 -7.70
N ILE A 233 16.35 -2.49 -6.41
CA ILE A 233 17.67 -2.92 -5.96
C ILE A 233 18.07 -4.23 -6.64
N GLY A 234 17.14 -5.20 -6.70
CA GLY A 234 17.35 -6.49 -7.34
C GLY A 234 17.68 -6.36 -8.82
N VAL A 235 16.85 -5.62 -9.58
CA VAL A 235 17.09 -5.43 -11.03
C VAL A 235 18.38 -4.67 -11.29
N TRP A 236 18.67 -3.61 -10.51
CA TRP A 236 19.91 -2.87 -10.64
C TRP A 236 21.15 -3.75 -10.36
N THR A 237 21.08 -4.60 -9.33
CA THR A 237 22.17 -5.53 -8.98
C THR A 237 22.38 -6.56 -10.09
N LEU A 238 21.29 -7.17 -10.59
CA LEU A 238 21.34 -8.15 -11.68
C LEU A 238 21.92 -7.53 -12.95
N GLY A 239 21.48 -6.32 -13.30
CA GLY A 239 21.99 -5.57 -14.44
C GLY A 239 23.48 -5.21 -14.32
N LYS A 240 24.04 -5.17 -13.10
CA LYS A 240 25.48 -4.96 -12.90
C LYS A 240 26.29 -6.25 -13.03
N THR A 241 25.69 -7.39 -12.71
CA THR A 241 26.36 -8.71 -12.77
C THR A 241 26.30 -9.39 -14.13
N TRP A 242 25.32 -9.03 -14.96
CA TRP A 242 25.15 -9.62 -16.28
C TRP A 242 25.54 -8.63 -17.37
N ASP A 243 26.41 -9.06 -18.27
CA ASP A 243 26.89 -8.30 -19.43
C ASP A 243 25.87 -8.38 -20.57
N ILE A 244 24.71 -7.77 -20.34
CA ILE A 244 23.61 -7.71 -21.31
C ILE A 244 23.43 -6.24 -21.68
N GLU A 245 23.51 -5.93 -22.98
CA GLU A 245 23.39 -4.57 -23.53
C GLU A 245 22.00 -3.94 -23.36
N PHE A 246 20.99 -4.74 -23.00
CA PHE A 246 19.65 -4.27 -22.69
C PHE A 246 19.61 -3.54 -21.35
N GLU A 247 19.18 -2.27 -21.37
CA GLU A 247 18.96 -1.45 -20.18
C GLU A 247 17.75 -1.93 -19.36
N PHE A 248 17.97 -2.93 -18.49
CA PHE A 248 16.97 -3.52 -17.59
C PHE A 248 16.25 -2.52 -16.68
N LEU A 249 16.84 -1.35 -16.49
CA LEU A 249 16.27 -0.26 -15.70
C LEU A 249 14.92 0.22 -16.26
N SER A 250 14.72 0.13 -17.59
CA SER A 250 13.43 0.41 -18.25
C SER A 250 12.28 -0.45 -17.71
N VAL A 251 12.56 -1.74 -17.49
CA VAL A 251 11.59 -2.73 -16.99
C VAL A 251 11.34 -2.55 -15.50
N SER A 252 12.39 -2.29 -14.70
CA SER A 252 12.22 -2.08 -13.26
C SER A 252 11.35 -0.87 -12.96
N TYR A 253 11.46 0.20 -13.74
CA TYR A 253 10.61 1.38 -13.58
C TYR A 253 9.13 1.06 -13.81
N LEU A 254 8.81 0.30 -14.85
CA LEU A 254 7.42 -0.11 -15.12
C LEU A 254 6.85 -1.00 -14.00
N ILE A 255 7.66 -1.93 -13.48
CA ILE A 255 7.28 -2.77 -12.35
C ILE A 255 7.02 -1.91 -11.10
N SER A 256 7.86 -0.91 -10.88
CA SER A 256 7.75 0.03 -9.75
C SER A 256 6.47 0.85 -9.84
N GLU A 257 6.11 1.35 -11.02
CA GLU A 257 4.85 2.04 -11.25
C GLU A 257 3.65 1.17 -10.85
N LEU A 258 3.63 -0.11 -11.21
CA LEU A 258 2.55 -1.02 -10.82
C LEU A 258 2.45 -1.18 -9.29
N PHE A 259 3.57 -1.32 -8.59
CA PHE A 259 3.57 -1.35 -7.12
C PHE A 259 3.07 -0.02 -6.53
N LEU A 260 3.51 1.12 -7.08
CA LEU A 260 3.14 2.44 -6.60
C LEU A 260 1.66 2.77 -6.87
N ILE A 261 1.06 2.30 -7.96
CA ILE A 261 -0.40 2.37 -8.18
C ILE A 261 -1.15 1.58 -7.10
N GLY A 262 -0.63 0.40 -6.74
CA GLY A 262 -1.17 -0.40 -5.64
C GLY A 262 -1.11 0.33 -4.31
N LEU A 263 0.05 0.93 -4.00
CA LEU A 263 0.26 1.74 -2.81
C LEU A 263 -0.74 2.92 -2.76
N HIS A 264 -0.85 3.66 -3.87
CA HIS A 264 -1.76 4.78 -3.98
C HIS A 264 -3.22 4.37 -3.76
N THR A 265 -3.64 3.25 -4.37
CA THR A 265 -5.01 2.72 -4.21
C THR A 265 -5.27 2.33 -2.75
N LEU A 266 -4.31 1.66 -2.11
CA LEU A 266 -4.37 1.30 -0.68
C LEU A 266 -4.52 2.53 0.23
N ILE A 267 -3.73 3.57 -0.01
CA ILE A 267 -3.79 4.81 0.77
C ILE A 267 -5.16 5.48 0.59
N SER A 268 -5.63 5.61 -0.66
CA SER A 268 -6.92 6.23 -0.97
C SER A 268 -8.10 5.50 -0.32
N GLU A 269 -8.11 4.16 -0.33
CA GLU A 269 -9.14 3.35 0.32
C GLU A 269 -9.11 3.51 1.85
N ASN A 270 -7.91 3.52 2.45
CA ASN A 270 -7.74 3.75 3.88
C ASN A 270 -8.21 5.15 4.30
N GLU A 271 -7.90 6.19 3.52
CA GLU A 271 -8.39 7.55 3.77
C GLU A 271 -9.93 7.60 3.73
N LYS A 272 -10.55 7.00 2.70
CA LYS A 272 -12.03 6.93 2.60
C LYS A 272 -12.63 6.21 3.80
N LEU A 273 -12.03 5.09 4.22
CA LEU A 273 -12.52 4.35 5.38
C LEU A 273 -12.40 5.19 6.67
N LYS A 274 -11.28 5.87 6.88
CA LYS A 274 -11.08 6.79 8.01
C LYS A 274 -12.12 7.91 7.99
N ALA A 275 -12.41 8.48 6.82
CA ALA A 275 -13.45 9.50 6.67
C ALA A 275 -14.85 8.97 7.00
N LEU A 276 -15.20 7.77 6.52
CA LEU A 276 -16.49 7.12 6.83
C LEU A 276 -16.64 6.78 8.31
N ILE A 277 -15.54 6.40 8.98
CA ILE A 277 -15.53 6.17 10.44
C ILE A 277 -15.74 7.49 11.16
N LYS A 278 -14.98 8.54 10.80
CA LYS A 278 -15.09 9.87 11.41
C LYS A 278 -16.49 10.48 11.22
N GLU A 279 -17.06 10.38 10.03
CA GLU A 279 -18.44 10.83 9.75
C GLU A 279 -19.44 10.10 10.66
N LYS A 280 -19.32 8.77 10.77
CA LYS A 280 -20.21 7.94 11.62
C LYS A 280 -20.02 8.12 13.12
N GLU A 281 -18.85 8.59 13.56
CA GLU A 281 -18.57 9.00 14.94
C GLU A 281 -19.03 10.44 15.23
N SER A 282 -19.01 11.32 14.21
CA SER A 282 -19.38 12.73 14.33
C SER A 282 -20.88 13.00 14.32
N VAL A 283 -21.71 12.05 13.87
CA VAL A 283 -23.16 12.11 14.07
C VAL A 283 -23.39 12.00 15.58
N PRO A 284 -23.78 13.10 16.26
CA PRO A 284 -24.14 13.01 17.67
C PRO A 284 -25.26 11.97 17.79
N MET A 285 -25.25 11.20 18.87
CA MET A 285 -26.46 10.46 19.26
C MET A 285 -27.63 11.44 19.10
N PRO A 286 -28.71 11.10 18.36
CA PRO A 286 -29.81 12.02 18.21
C PRO A 286 -30.19 12.49 19.60
N ILE A 287 -30.11 13.81 19.85
CA ILE A 287 -30.85 14.37 20.97
C ILE A 287 -32.29 13.96 20.65
N ALA A 288 -32.86 13.17 21.54
CA ALA A 288 -34.24 12.78 21.49
C ALA A 288 -35.09 14.06 21.50
N VAL A 289 -35.48 14.55 20.32
CA VAL A 289 -36.55 15.53 20.18
C VAL A 289 -37.45 15.06 19.04
N THR A 290 -38.55 14.46 19.50
CA THR A 290 -39.88 14.38 18.87
C THR A 290 -40.01 13.63 17.53
N ALA A 291 -40.23 12.32 17.64
CA ALA A 291 -41.30 11.63 16.93
C ALA A 291 -42.43 11.35 17.96
N PRO A 292 -43.71 11.35 17.54
CA PRO A 292 -44.85 11.65 18.41
C PRO A 292 -45.01 10.57 19.49
N ALA A 293 -45.26 11.03 20.72
CA ALA A 293 -45.80 10.25 21.84
C ALA A 293 -45.53 8.73 21.79
N SER A 294 -44.34 8.32 22.21
CA SER A 294 -44.18 7.01 22.84
C SER A 294 -43.51 7.25 24.18
N GLU A 295 -44.23 6.86 25.22
CA GLU A 295 -44.04 7.23 26.60
C GLU A 295 -42.65 6.86 27.11
N SER A 296 -41.99 7.83 27.75
CA SER A 296 -41.01 7.54 28.79
C SER A 296 -41.68 6.63 29.81
N ILE A 297 -41.28 5.36 29.91
CA ILE A 297 -41.66 4.53 31.05
C ILE A 297 -40.95 5.13 32.27
N PRO A 298 -41.70 5.72 33.23
CA PRO A 298 -41.11 6.22 34.46
C PRO A 298 -40.54 5.04 35.26
N ALA A 299 -39.74 5.32 36.29
CA ALA A 299 -39.21 4.34 37.24
C ALA A 299 -40.27 3.61 38.10
N SER A 300 -41.48 3.40 37.57
CA SER A 300 -42.53 2.57 38.14
C SER A 300 -43.08 1.64 37.05
N LYS A 301 -42.81 0.33 37.22
CA LYS A 301 -43.11 -0.81 36.34
C LYS A 301 -42.23 -0.92 35.08
N VAL A 302 -41.04 -1.49 35.27
CA VAL A 302 -40.50 -2.44 34.28
C VAL A 302 -41.62 -3.46 34.03
N ASP A 303 -41.99 -3.70 32.76
CA ASP A 303 -42.98 -4.73 32.39
C ASP A 303 -42.67 -6.01 33.19
N SER A 304 -43.52 -6.36 34.16
CA SER A 304 -43.30 -7.55 35.00
C SER A 304 -43.09 -8.78 34.14
N GLU A 305 -43.76 -8.83 32.99
CA GLU A 305 -43.63 -9.86 31.95
C GLU A 305 -42.20 -9.98 31.36
N LYS A 306 -41.46 -8.89 31.18
CA LYS A 306 -40.06 -8.94 30.71
C LYS A 306 -39.10 -9.39 31.81
N LEU A 307 -39.39 -9.03 33.06
CA LEU A 307 -38.61 -9.46 34.22
C LEU A 307 -38.81 -10.95 34.49
N ASP A 308 -40.05 -11.40 34.43
CA ASP A 308 -40.44 -12.80 34.61
C ASP A 308 -39.87 -13.69 33.49
N ALA A 309 -39.93 -13.21 32.23
CA ALA A 309 -39.30 -13.90 31.10
C ALA A 309 -37.77 -13.99 31.24
N PHE A 310 -37.12 -12.95 31.77
CA PHE A 310 -35.68 -12.95 32.01
C PHE A 310 -35.29 -13.93 33.13
N LEU A 311 -36.01 -13.94 34.25
CA LEU A 311 -35.77 -14.86 35.37
C LEU A 311 -35.98 -16.31 34.95
N LYS A 312 -37.06 -16.60 34.22
CA LYS A 312 -37.30 -17.93 33.66
C LYS A 312 -36.19 -18.34 32.67
N GLY A 313 -35.73 -17.40 31.85
CA GLY A 313 -34.63 -17.63 30.93
C GLY A 313 -33.30 -17.98 31.62
N ILE A 314 -33.05 -17.47 32.84
CA ILE A 314 -31.87 -17.81 33.64
C ILE A 314 -31.93 -19.28 34.09
N GLU A 315 -33.10 -19.77 34.49
CA GLU A 315 -33.28 -21.16 34.92
C GLU A 315 -33.10 -22.16 33.76
N GLU A 316 -33.37 -21.73 32.52
CA GLU A 316 -33.24 -22.54 31.31
C GLU A 316 -31.81 -22.55 30.72
N LEU A 317 -30.85 -21.82 31.31
CA LEU A 317 -29.46 -21.82 30.86
C LEU A 317 -28.79 -23.17 31.11
N THR A 318 -28.08 -23.68 30.10
CA THR A 318 -27.22 -24.85 30.27
C THR A 318 -26.02 -24.52 31.15
N ASN A 319 -25.35 -25.52 31.73
CA ASN A 319 -24.17 -25.31 32.58
C ASN A 319 -23.09 -24.42 31.91
N THR A 320 -22.84 -24.61 30.61
CA THR A 320 -21.86 -23.80 29.86
C THR A 320 -22.37 -22.37 29.62
N GLU A 321 -23.65 -22.20 29.33
CA GLU A 321 -24.27 -20.88 29.13
C GLU A 321 -24.31 -20.08 30.44
N LYS A 322 -24.53 -20.76 31.58
CA LYS A 322 -24.48 -20.18 32.91
C LYS A 322 -23.09 -19.68 33.28
N LEU A 323 -22.04 -20.45 33.01
CA LEU A 323 -20.65 -19.99 33.22
C LEU A 323 -20.30 -18.75 32.39
N ILE A 324 -20.80 -18.67 31.15
CA ILE A 324 -20.62 -17.51 30.28
C ILE A 324 -21.43 -16.31 30.82
N PHE A 325 -22.66 -16.56 31.29
CA PHE A 325 -23.51 -15.55 31.93
C PHE A 325 -22.83 -14.96 33.18
N ASP A 326 -22.34 -15.80 34.09
CA ASP A 326 -21.65 -15.38 35.32
C ASP A 326 -20.41 -14.54 35.01
N ALA A 327 -19.64 -14.92 33.99
CA ALA A 327 -18.50 -14.14 33.53
C ALA A 327 -18.91 -12.78 32.94
N TYR A 328 -20.12 -12.65 32.37
CA TYR A 328 -20.66 -11.36 31.96
C TYR A 328 -21.06 -10.50 33.15
N ILE A 329 -21.66 -11.07 34.18
CA ILE A 329 -21.97 -10.35 35.43
C ILE A 329 -20.68 -9.89 36.12
N ALA A 330 -19.61 -10.69 36.08
CA ALA A 330 -18.28 -10.32 36.57
C ALA A 330 -17.52 -9.31 35.69
N HIS A 331 -18.16 -8.76 34.65
CA HIS A 331 -17.57 -7.79 33.71
C HIS A 331 -16.33 -8.30 32.94
N SER A 332 -16.09 -9.61 32.87
CA SER A 332 -14.92 -10.19 32.19
C SER A 332 -14.89 -9.89 30.69
N SER A 333 -13.69 -9.72 30.13
CA SER A 333 -13.53 -9.44 28.70
C SER A 333 -13.79 -10.69 27.84
N THR A 334 -14.15 -10.52 26.57
CA THR A 334 -14.34 -11.65 25.64
C THR A 334 -13.10 -12.55 25.55
N LYS A 335 -11.90 -11.96 25.68
CA LYS A 335 -10.64 -12.72 25.67
C LYS A 335 -10.46 -13.55 26.94
N GLU A 336 -10.80 -13.00 28.10
CA GLU A 336 -10.78 -13.71 29.38
C GLU A 336 -11.79 -14.87 29.42
N ILE A 337 -13.00 -14.67 28.87
CA ILE A 337 -14.03 -15.71 28.82
C ILE A 337 -13.59 -16.87 27.92
N MET A 338 -12.99 -16.57 26.76
CA MET A 338 -12.46 -17.61 25.87
C MET A 338 -11.31 -18.39 26.51
N ALA A 339 -10.43 -17.70 27.26
CA ALA A 339 -9.31 -18.31 27.94
C ALA A 339 -9.75 -19.18 29.14
N SER A 340 -10.64 -18.66 29.99
CA SER A 340 -11.13 -19.35 31.19
C SER A 340 -11.96 -20.60 30.88
N LEU A 341 -12.77 -20.56 29.82
CA LEU A 341 -13.59 -21.69 29.40
C LEU A 341 -12.91 -22.58 28.35
N ASN A 342 -11.69 -22.23 27.91
CA ASN A 342 -10.96 -22.91 26.85
C ASN A 342 -11.80 -23.13 25.57
N ILE A 343 -12.50 -22.08 25.12
CA ILE A 343 -13.39 -22.12 23.95
C ILE A 343 -12.93 -21.19 22.83
N LYS A 344 -13.26 -21.55 21.58
CA LYS A 344 -12.98 -20.74 20.38
C LYS A 344 -14.05 -19.65 20.20
N GLU A 345 -13.70 -18.57 19.49
CA GLU A 345 -14.59 -17.43 19.25
C GLU A 345 -15.93 -17.82 18.60
N ASN A 346 -15.91 -18.79 17.68
CA ASN A 346 -17.13 -19.27 17.02
C ASN A 346 -18.07 -20.00 18.00
N THR A 347 -17.51 -20.75 18.96
CA THR A 347 -18.26 -21.43 20.02
C THR A 347 -18.88 -20.42 20.97
N LEU A 348 -18.15 -19.35 21.32
CA LEU A 348 -18.68 -18.27 22.15
C LEU A 348 -19.82 -17.52 21.44
N LYS A 349 -19.72 -17.28 20.12
CA LYS A 349 -20.81 -16.67 19.33
C LYS A 349 -22.07 -17.54 19.33
N PHE A 350 -21.91 -18.86 19.26
CA PHE A 350 -23.02 -19.81 19.33
C PHE A 350 -23.74 -19.72 20.69
N HIS A 351 -23.00 -19.83 21.80
CA HIS A 351 -23.59 -19.70 23.14
C HIS A 351 -24.24 -18.33 23.37
N ASN A 352 -23.63 -17.24 22.88
CA ASN A 352 -24.22 -15.91 23.00
C ASN A 352 -25.58 -15.80 22.31
N LYS A 353 -25.76 -16.41 21.13
CA LYS A 353 -27.05 -16.43 20.45
C LYS A 353 -28.11 -17.15 21.30
N ASN A 354 -27.75 -18.25 21.94
CA ASN A 354 -28.67 -19.02 22.78
C ASN A 354 -29.00 -18.27 24.08
N ILE A 355 -28.00 -17.72 24.77
CA ILE A 355 -28.17 -16.93 25.99
C ILE A 355 -29.12 -15.75 25.74
N TYR A 356 -28.87 -14.99 24.68
CA TYR A 356 -29.69 -13.85 24.31
C TYR A 356 -31.12 -14.26 23.94
N GLY A 357 -31.27 -15.37 23.21
CA GLY A 357 -32.58 -15.93 22.88
C GLY A 357 -33.38 -16.36 24.11
N LYS A 358 -32.74 -17.04 25.07
CA LYS A 358 -33.37 -17.52 26.31
C LYS A 358 -33.73 -16.39 27.26
N LEU A 359 -32.87 -15.39 27.39
CA LEU A 359 -33.07 -14.25 28.29
C LEU A 359 -33.94 -13.13 27.68
N GLY A 360 -34.35 -13.25 26.41
CA GLY A 360 -35.13 -12.21 25.74
C GLY A 360 -34.37 -10.88 25.56
N VAL A 361 -33.04 -10.93 25.57
CA VAL A 361 -32.18 -9.74 25.45
C VAL A 361 -31.49 -9.70 24.09
N SER A 362 -31.18 -8.49 23.62
CA SER A 362 -30.52 -8.28 22.32
C SER A 362 -29.01 -8.08 22.45
N SER A 363 -28.48 -7.92 23.67
CA SER A 363 -27.06 -7.62 23.89
C SER A 363 -26.57 -7.93 25.32
N ARG A 364 -25.25 -8.11 25.46
CA ARG A 364 -24.56 -8.19 26.76
C ARG A 364 -24.86 -6.99 27.68
N LYS A 365 -24.92 -5.78 27.11
CA LYS A 365 -25.17 -4.56 27.90
C LYS A 365 -26.57 -4.60 28.52
N GLN A 366 -27.57 -4.97 27.73
CA GLN A 366 -28.95 -5.13 28.19
C GLN A 366 -29.08 -6.22 29.26
N LEU A 367 -28.36 -7.34 29.09
CA LEU A 367 -28.29 -8.41 30.10
C LEU A 367 -27.75 -7.90 31.44
N GLN A 368 -26.63 -7.16 31.43
CA GLN A 368 -26.01 -6.61 32.63
C GLN A 368 -26.91 -5.54 33.30
N GLU A 369 -27.59 -4.73 32.50
CA GLU A 369 -28.51 -3.69 32.97
C GLU A 369 -29.73 -4.30 33.67
N ILE A 370 -30.40 -5.28 33.05
CA ILE A 370 -31.53 -5.99 33.68
C ILE A 370 -31.09 -6.69 34.96
N HIS A 371 -29.93 -7.34 34.96
CA HIS A 371 -29.37 -7.97 36.16
C HIS A 371 -29.11 -6.94 37.28
N SER A 372 -28.56 -5.76 36.95
CA SER A 372 -28.31 -4.71 37.95
C SER A 372 -29.60 -4.17 38.58
N ILE A 373 -30.68 -4.07 37.79
CA ILE A 373 -32.00 -3.65 38.26
C ILE A 373 -32.60 -4.69 39.22
N ILE A 374 -32.49 -5.97 38.87
CA ILE A 374 -32.92 -7.08 39.74
C ILE A 374 -32.13 -7.07 41.06
N ALA A 375 -30.80 -6.89 40.98
CA ALA A 375 -29.95 -6.84 42.16
C ALA A 375 -30.29 -5.65 43.09
N SER A 376 -30.60 -4.47 42.52
CA SER A 376 -31.04 -3.32 43.32
C SER A 376 -32.42 -3.52 43.95
N GLN A 377 -33.34 -4.21 43.27
CA GLN A 377 -34.69 -4.50 43.80
C GLN A 377 -34.70 -5.56 44.92
N ASN A 378 -33.72 -6.46 44.94
CA ASN A 378 -33.60 -7.47 45.99
C ASN A 378 -32.95 -6.92 47.27
N ASN A 379 -32.03 -5.95 47.16
CA ASN A 379 -31.41 -5.32 48.33
C ASN A 379 -32.40 -4.45 49.15
N ASP A 380 -33.38 -3.84 48.48
CA ASP A 380 -34.43 -3.00 49.10
C ASP A 380 -35.49 -3.80 49.91
N LYS A 381 -35.45 -5.13 49.85
CA LYS A 381 -36.37 -6.03 50.58
C LYS A 381 -35.73 -6.68 51.82
N THR A 382 -34.47 -6.38 52.11
CA THR A 382 -33.69 -6.97 53.21
C THR A 382 -33.20 -5.98 54.27
N GLU A 383 -33.56 -4.70 54.14
CA GLU A 383 -33.63 -3.74 55.25
C GLU A 383 -35.08 -3.62 55.74
#